data_AF-A0A9P6EFB8-F1
#
_entry.id   AF-A0A9P6EFB8-F1
#
_cell.length_a   1.000
_cell.length_b   1.000
_cell.length_c   1.000
_cell.angle_alpha   90.00
_cell.angle_beta   90.00
_cell.angle_gamma   90.00
#
_symmetry.space_group_name_H-M   'P 1'
#
loop_
_entity.id
_entity.type
_entity.pdbx_description
1 polymer ?
#
loop_
_entity_poly.entity_id
_entity_poly.type
_entity_poly.pdbx_seq_one_letter_code
_entity_poly.pdbx_strand_id
1 'polypeptide(L)'
;MTGTATQPDAEDRRIVNLVKYVIYSCITFLAWEWCITFGFELQSIWRKTTPKYTKIVFAFPRYIAIISLTCNAMTLHRIHAIYNVDPEDCRLWQGLQALSAESMMVCLEVLLLTRLYALFERNCTFGCRMFAVLCLKIVAIVALDTFTIRNKSYGDACLAHSSPKTIIYSAVLGILMQTLIWSLTLYKHIRMYLDHGRKDIPLLSLVTRDGSWAFALVTVVCVGSLADAIIGIGHTTSNRPVRDLVYTLNITIISFVSSRLILNVQEFQARSLHLGRPRQCVDTIQIDTNHAATTIPLWHHSQISTPTTT
;
A
#
# COMPACT_ATOMS: atom_id res chain seq x y z
N MET A 1 -18.16 -20.21 -43.45
CA MET A 1 -17.93 -20.78 -42.11
C MET A 1 -18.58 -19.84 -41.10
N THR A 2 -19.86 -20.06 -40.81
CA THR A 2 -20.63 -19.34 -39.79
C THR A 2 -20.40 -20.06 -38.46
N GLY A 3 -19.46 -19.55 -37.65
CA GLY A 3 -19.26 -20.03 -36.29
C GLY A 3 -20.54 -19.78 -35.49
N THR A 4 -21.18 -20.85 -35.04
CA THR A 4 -22.31 -20.78 -34.12
C THR A 4 -21.86 -20.08 -32.85
N ALA A 5 -22.40 -18.90 -32.57
CA ALA A 5 -22.20 -18.21 -31.31
C ALA A 5 -22.70 -19.12 -30.18
N THR A 6 -21.77 -19.79 -29.49
CA THR A 6 -22.05 -20.54 -28.28
C THR A 6 -22.61 -19.56 -27.26
N GLN A 7 -23.88 -19.76 -26.94
CA GLN A 7 -24.61 -18.98 -25.96
C GLN A 7 -23.82 -18.99 -24.63
N PRO A 8 -23.64 -17.83 -23.97
CA PRO A 8 -22.85 -17.76 -22.74
C PRO A 8 -23.42 -18.71 -21.69
N ASP A 9 -22.56 -19.61 -21.21
CA ASP A 9 -22.92 -20.62 -20.24
C ASP A 9 -23.49 -19.97 -18.98
N ALA A 10 -24.50 -20.60 -18.37
CA ALA A 10 -25.15 -20.08 -17.15
C ALA A 10 -24.15 -19.86 -16.00
N GLU A 11 -23.00 -20.55 -16.03
CA GLU A 11 -21.90 -20.45 -15.08
C GLU A 11 -21.19 -19.09 -15.14
N ASP A 12 -20.85 -18.60 -16.34
CA ASP A 12 -20.14 -17.32 -16.54
C ASP A 12 -20.94 -16.14 -15.98
N ARG A 13 -22.27 -16.17 -16.13
CA ARG A 13 -23.16 -15.15 -15.56
C ARG A 13 -23.14 -15.14 -14.03
N ARG A 14 -23.10 -16.31 -13.39
CA ARG A 14 -23.03 -16.41 -11.92
C ARG A 14 -21.72 -15.84 -11.40
N ILE A 15 -20.63 -16.14 -12.09
CA ILE A 15 -19.28 -15.66 -11.76
C ILE A 15 -19.20 -14.13 -11.83
N VAL A 16 -19.65 -13.54 -12.94
CA VAL A 16 -19.63 -12.08 -13.10
C VAL A 16 -20.52 -11.39 -12.05
N ASN A 17 -21.67 -11.97 -11.73
CA ASN A 17 -22.53 -11.45 -10.67
C ASN A 17 -21.86 -11.52 -9.29
N LEU A 18 -21.16 -12.60 -8.97
CA LEU A 18 -20.39 -12.72 -7.74
C LEU A 18 -19.34 -11.61 -7.62
N VAL A 19 -18.55 -11.38 -8.68
CA VAL A 19 -17.53 -10.31 -8.72
C VAL A 19 -18.18 -8.94 -8.49
N LYS A 20 -19.31 -8.66 -9.14
CA LYS A 20 -20.08 -7.42 -8.92
C LYS A 20 -20.51 -7.25 -7.47
N TYR A 21 -21.09 -8.29 -6.86
CA TYR A 21 -21.51 -8.23 -5.45
C TYR A 21 -20.35 -7.96 -4.50
N VAL A 22 -19.18 -8.56 -4.74
CA VAL A 22 -17.99 -8.30 -3.93
C VAL A 22 -17.49 -6.87 -4.12
N ILE A 23 -17.43 -6.35 -5.34
CA ILE A 23 -17.05 -4.95 -5.60
C ILE A 23 -17.99 -3.99 -4.87
N TYR A 24 -19.31 -4.18 -4.99
CA TYR A 24 -20.27 -3.32 -4.29
C TYR A 24 -20.11 -3.43 -2.77
N SER A 25 -19.91 -4.63 -2.23
CA SER A 25 -19.67 -4.83 -0.80
C SER A 25 -18.41 -4.10 -0.32
N CYS A 26 -17.32 -4.16 -1.09
CA CYS A 26 -16.09 -3.44 -0.82
C CYS A 26 -16.28 -1.91 -0.85
N ILE A 27 -17.00 -1.39 -1.83
CA ILE A 27 -17.33 0.05 -1.90
C ILE A 27 -18.17 0.46 -0.70
N THR A 28 -19.22 -0.29 -0.36
CA THR A 28 -20.07 -0.03 0.81
C THR A 28 -19.26 -0.09 2.10
N PHE A 29 -18.36 -1.06 2.25
CA PHE A 29 -17.48 -1.18 3.41
C PHE A 29 -16.55 0.03 3.55
N LEU A 30 -15.89 0.47 2.47
CA LEU A 30 -15.03 1.65 2.51
C LEU A 30 -15.81 2.94 2.74
N ALA A 31 -16.99 3.08 2.15
CA ALA A 31 -17.86 4.23 2.40
C ALA A 31 -18.31 4.28 3.86
N TRP A 32 -18.70 3.13 4.44
CA TRP A 32 -19.03 3.02 5.85
C TRP A 32 -17.84 3.39 6.73
N GLU A 33 -16.65 2.86 6.44
CA GLU A 33 -15.41 3.16 7.18
C GLU A 33 -15.08 4.67 7.11
N TRP A 34 -15.27 5.28 5.95
CA TRP A 34 -15.11 6.71 5.75
C TRP A 34 -16.06 7.50 6.64
N CYS A 35 -17.36 7.17 6.62
CA CYS A 35 -18.37 7.87 7.43
C CYS A 35 -18.05 7.84 8.92
N ILE A 36 -17.64 6.69 9.46
CA ILE A 36 -17.34 6.57 10.90
C ILE A 36 -16.03 7.27 11.30
N THR A 37 -15.08 7.42 10.39
CA THR A 37 -13.78 8.05 10.69
C THR A 37 -13.73 9.53 10.30
N PHE A 38 -14.71 10.03 9.53
CA PHE A 38 -14.75 11.40 9.03
C PHE A 38 -14.69 12.47 10.13
N GLY A 39 -15.38 12.28 11.25
CA GLY A 39 -15.37 13.24 12.37
C GLY A 39 -13.97 13.40 12.98
N PHE A 40 -13.27 12.29 13.19
CA PHE A 40 -11.91 12.30 13.70
C PHE A 40 -10.93 12.85 12.65
N GLU A 41 -11.13 12.52 11.38
CA GLU A 41 -10.33 13.03 10.26
C GLU A 41 -10.37 14.56 10.19
N LEU A 42 -11.57 15.14 10.26
CA LEU A 42 -11.77 16.59 10.21
C LEU A 42 -11.04 17.30 11.35
N GLN A 43 -11.10 16.74 12.56
CA GLN A 43 -10.49 17.33 13.74
C GLN A 43 -8.96 17.15 13.78
N SER A 44 -8.47 15.96 13.42
CA SER A 44 -7.06 15.59 13.58
C SER A 44 -6.21 15.97 12.38
N ILE A 45 -6.73 15.80 11.16
CA ILE A 45 -5.94 15.96 9.92
C ILE A 45 -6.22 17.32 9.29
N TRP A 46 -7.49 17.70 9.13
CA TRP A 46 -7.85 18.89 8.37
C TRP A 46 -7.75 20.18 9.18
N ARG A 47 -8.24 20.20 10.42
CA ARG A 47 -8.22 21.40 11.29
C ARG A 47 -6.85 21.70 11.90
N LYS A 48 -6.03 20.69 12.18
CA LYS A 48 -4.69 20.91 12.75
C LYS A 48 -3.70 21.30 11.65
N THR A 49 -2.65 22.02 12.04
CA THR A 49 -1.49 22.35 11.20
C THR A 49 -0.59 21.13 10.99
N THR A 50 -1.18 20.02 10.52
CA THR A 50 -0.43 18.82 10.17
C THR A 50 0.39 19.09 8.89
N PRO A 51 1.60 18.52 8.78
CA PRO A 51 2.43 18.67 7.59
C PRO A 51 1.66 18.25 6.32
N LYS A 52 1.85 19.00 5.22
CA LYS A 52 1.20 18.73 3.93
C LYS A 52 1.40 17.28 3.47
N TYR A 53 2.59 16.72 3.71
CA TYR A 53 2.92 15.33 3.37
C TYR A 53 2.00 14.31 4.03
N THR A 54 1.73 14.43 5.34
CA THR A 54 0.84 13.51 6.07
C THR A 54 -0.59 13.56 5.51
N LYS A 55 -1.06 14.74 5.11
CA LYS A 55 -2.38 14.89 4.47
C LYS A 55 -2.45 14.14 3.15
N ILE A 56 -1.41 14.25 2.31
CA ILE A 56 -1.34 13.57 1.01
C ILE A 56 -1.30 12.05 1.21
N VAL A 57 -0.41 11.56 2.06
CA VAL A 57 -0.25 10.11 2.31
C VAL A 57 -1.50 9.50 2.93
N PHE A 58 -2.27 10.27 3.72
CA PHE A 58 -3.56 9.82 4.25
C PHE A 58 -4.67 9.84 3.18
N ALA A 59 -4.78 10.94 2.43
CA ALA A 59 -5.84 11.13 1.43
C ALA A 59 -5.69 10.14 0.26
N PHE A 60 -4.46 9.91 -0.20
CA PHE A 60 -4.17 9.10 -1.37
C PHE A 60 -4.83 7.70 -1.33
N PRO A 61 -4.54 6.82 -0.35
CA PRO A 61 -5.09 5.47 -0.35
C PRO A 61 -6.61 5.44 -0.15
N ARG A 62 -7.20 6.47 0.44
CA ARG A 62 -8.64 6.54 0.71
C ARG A 62 -9.43 6.91 -0.54
N TYR A 63 -9.05 8.01 -1.19
CA TYR A 63 -9.75 8.48 -2.38
C TYR A 63 -9.43 7.64 -3.62
N ILE A 64 -8.17 7.23 -3.80
CA ILE A 64 -7.79 6.38 -4.94
C ILE A 64 -8.49 5.03 -4.87
N ALA A 65 -8.68 4.45 -3.68
CA ALA A 65 -9.42 3.19 -3.54
C ALA A 65 -10.88 3.32 -3.99
N ILE A 66 -11.60 4.31 -3.50
CA ILE A 66 -13.02 4.54 -3.87
C ILE A 66 -13.14 4.82 -5.37
N ILE A 67 -12.30 5.70 -5.91
CA ILE A 67 -12.28 6.03 -7.35
C ILE A 67 -12.00 4.76 -8.17
N SER A 68 -10.95 4.02 -7.81
CA SER A 68 -10.52 2.83 -8.57
C SER A 68 -11.57 1.73 -8.54
N LEU A 69 -12.19 1.46 -7.38
CA LEU A 69 -13.26 0.48 -7.25
C LEU A 69 -14.53 0.91 -7.99
N THR A 70 -14.87 2.20 -7.95
CA THR A 70 -16.03 2.73 -8.69
C THR A 70 -15.81 2.63 -10.20
N CYS A 71 -14.64 3.04 -10.68
CA CYS A 71 -14.23 2.86 -12.08
C CYS A 71 -14.27 1.37 -12.48
N ASN A 72 -13.76 0.49 -11.63
CA ASN A 72 -13.80 -0.94 -11.87
C ASN A 72 -15.24 -1.48 -11.98
N ALA A 73 -16.14 -1.06 -11.07
CA ALA A 73 -17.55 -1.43 -11.10
C ALA A 73 -18.25 -0.96 -12.39
N MET A 74 -17.98 0.29 -12.80
CA MET A 74 -18.55 0.87 -14.02
C MET A 74 -18.04 0.15 -15.28
N THR A 75 -16.74 -0.12 -15.36
CA THR A 75 -16.14 -0.84 -16.49
C THR A 75 -16.69 -2.27 -16.58
N LEU A 76 -16.76 -2.99 -15.46
CA LEU A 76 -17.34 -4.34 -15.43
C LEU A 76 -18.82 -4.35 -15.83
N HIS A 77 -19.58 -3.31 -15.45
CA HIS A 77 -20.96 -3.15 -15.90
C HIS A 77 -21.05 -2.94 -17.42
N ARG A 78 -20.17 -2.11 -18.00
CA ARG A 78 -20.12 -1.84 -19.44
C ARG A 78 -19.69 -3.05 -20.26
N ILE A 79 -18.66 -3.77 -19.82
CA ILE A 79 -18.17 -4.98 -20.51
C ILE A 79 -19.25 -6.05 -20.53
N HIS A 80 -20.05 -6.17 -19.47
CA HIS A 80 -21.19 -7.09 -19.48
C HIS A 80 -22.30 -6.67 -20.46
N ALA A 81 -22.41 -5.38 -20.79
CA ALA A 81 -23.37 -4.89 -21.77
C ALA A 81 -22.87 -5.05 -23.22
N ILE A 82 -21.56 -5.05 -23.44
CA ILE A 82 -20.91 -5.09 -24.76
C ILE A 82 -20.15 -6.42 -24.88
N TYR A 83 -20.75 -7.40 -25.56
CA TYR A 83 -20.18 -8.76 -25.62
C TYR A 83 -18.85 -8.86 -26.40
N ASN A 84 -18.56 -7.93 -27.32
CA ASN A 84 -17.33 -7.91 -28.11
C ASN A 84 -16.53 -6.64 -27.81
N VAL A 85 -15.60 -6.73 -26.86
CA VAL A 85 -14.70 -5.63 -26.50
C VAL A 85 -13.38 -5.78 -27.24
N ASP A 86 -12.81 -4.67 -27.71
CA ASP A 86 -11.50 -4.66 -28.35
C ASP A 86 -10.42 -5.13 -27.34
N PRO A 87 -9.55 -6.10 -27.69
CA PRO A 87 -8.43 -6.49 -26.84
C PRO A 87 -7.55 -5.33 -26.35
N GLU A 88 -7.45 -4.23 -27.10
CA GLU A 88 -6.71 -3.03 -26.66
C GLU A 88 -7.35 -2.35 -25.45
N ASP A 89 -8.68 -2.25 -25.41
CA ASP A 89 -9.43 -1.70 -24.27
C ASP A 89 -9.26 -2.59 -23.02
N CYS A 90 -9.27 -3.91 -23.21
CA CYS A 90 -9.01 -4.86 -22.12
C CYS A 90 -7.60 -4.70 -21.54
N ARG A 91 -6.58 -4.50 -22.40
CA ARG A 91 -5.20 -4.25 -21.97
C ARG A 91 -5.08 -2.95 -21.18
N LEU A 92 -5.71 -1.88 -21.65
CA LEU A 92 -5.70 -0.59 -20.98
C LEU A 92 -6.39 -0.69 -19.61
N TRP A 93 -7.55 -1.34 -19.54
CA TRP A 93 -8.27 -1.56 -18.29
C TRP A 93 -7.44 -2.37 -17.27
N GLN A 94 -6.88 -3.50 -17.69
CA GLN A 94 -6.02 -4.32 -16.84
C GLN A 94 -4.78 -3.56 -16.37
N GLY A 95 -4.20 -2.74 -17.25
CA GLY A 95 -3.08 -1.86 -16.90
C GLY A 95 -3.44 -0.82 -15.86
N LEU A 96 -4.63 -0.22 -15.94
CA LEU A 96 -5.12 0.74 -14.96
C LEU A 96 -5.38 0.07 -13.59
N GLN A 97 -5.95 -1.15 -13.58
CA GLN A 97 -6.10 -1.93 -12.36
C GLN A 97 -4.74 -2.22 -11.72
N ALA A 98 -3.78 -2.74 -12.49
CA ALA A 98 -2.44 -3.05 -11.99
C ALA A 98 -1.76 -1.80 -11.41
N LEU A 99 -1.77 -0.69 -12.15
CA LEU A 99 -1.21 0.58 -11.71
C LEU A 99 -1.85 1.08 -10.40
N SER A 100 -3.17 0.99 -10.30
CA SER A 100 -3.90 1.38 -9.10
C SER A 100 -3.51 0.51 -7.90
N ALA A 101 -3.51 -0.81 -8.04
CA ALA A 101 -3.14 -1.74 -6.97
C ALA A 101 -1.68 -1.55 -6.52
N GLU A 102 -0.74 -1.40 -7.45
CA GLU A 102 0.66 -1.18 -7.12
C GLU A 102 0.89 0.17 -6.47
N SER A 103 0.22 1.23 -6.93
CA SER A 103 0.32 2.55 -6.29
C SER A 103 -0.17 2.54 -4.83
N MET A 104 -1.23 1.79 -4.55
CA MET A 104 -1.76 1.58 -3.21
C MET A 104 -0.77 0.78 -2.35
N MET A 105 -0.19 -0.29 -2.90
CA MET A 105 0.79 -1.11 -2.21
C MET A 105 2.06 -0.32 -1.87
N VAL A 106 2.58 0.47 -2.82
CA VAL A 106 3.74 1.36 -2.59
C VAL A 106 3.42 2.39 -1.51
N CYS A 107 2.21 2.95 -1.48
CA CYS A 107 1.79 3.86 -0.42
C CYS A 107 1.87 3.21 0.97
N LEU A 108 1.37 1.97 1.10
CA LEU A 108 1.46 1.20 2.35
C LEU A 108 2.91 0.89 2.73
N GLU A 109 3.76 0.50 1.78
CA GLU A 109 5.18 0.24 2.01
C GLU A 109 5.91 1.49 2.49
N VAL A 110 5.65 2.65 1.88
CA VAL A 110 6.19 3.94 2.32
C VAL A 110 5.74 4.27 3.74
N LEU A 111 4.48 4.02 4.08
CA LEU A 111 3.95 4.22 5.44
C LEU A 111 4.66 3.35 6.48
N LEU A 112 4.87 2.07 6.17
CA LEU A 112 5.57 1.13 7.04
C LEU A 112 7.06 1.47 7.14
N LEU A 113 7.72 1.81 6.03
CA LEU A 113 9.12 2.23 6.03
C LEU A 113 9.36 3.53 6.78
N THR A 114 8.45 4.50 6.68
CA THR A 114 8.55 5.77 7.44
C THR A 114 8.52 5.50 8.95
N ARG A 115 7.68 4.56 9.40
CA ARG A 115 7.63 4.14 10.81
C ARG A 115 8.90 3.42 11.22
N LEU A 116 9.37 2.51 10.37
CA LEU A 116 10.62 1.80 10.60
C LEU A 116 11.80 2.77 10.70
N TYR A 117 11.87 3.77 9.82
CA TYR A 117 12.89 4.81 9.84
C TYR A 117 12.88 5.61 11.15
N ALA A 118 11.68 5.98 11.63
CA ALA A 118 11.55 6.63 12.94
C ALA A 118 12.03 5.73 14.10
N LEU A 119 11.81 4.41 13.99
CA LEU A 119 12.26 3.43 14.98
C LEU A 119 13.79 3.20 14.96
N PHE A 120 14.44 3.39 13.82
CA PHE A 120 15.89 3.30 13.66
C PHE A 120 16.61 4.63 13.95
N GLU A 121 16.08 5.43 14.87
CA GLU A 121 16.68 6.69 15.35
C GLU A 121 17.06 7.64 14.19
N ARG A 122 16.30 7.60 13.09
CA ARG A 122 16.54 8.41 11.88
C ARG A 122 17.94 8.22 11.26
N ASN A 123 18.48 7.01 11.32
CA ASN A 123 19.72 6.70 10.62
C ASN A 123 19.51 6.81 9.10
N CYS A 124 19.98 7.92 8.51
CA CYS A 124 19.84 8.22 7.08
C CYS A 124 20.39 7.12 6.18
N THR A 125 21.49 6.45 6.58
CA THR A 125 22.07 5.35 5.79
C THR A 125 21.09 4.17 5.68
N PHE A 126 20.42 3.82 6.78
CA PHE A 126 19.40 2.77 6.76
C PHE A 126 18.19 3.18 5.91
N GLY A 127 17.71 4.42 6.08
CA GLY A 127 16.61 4.98 5.29
C GLY A 127 16.89 4.95 3.79
N CYS A 128 18.08 5.44 3.38
CA CYS A 128 18.50 5.43 1.97
C CYS A 128 18.60 4.02 1.40
N ARG A 129 19.11 3.03 2.16
CA ARG A 129 19.18 1.63 1.71
C ARG A 129 17.80 1.04 1.49
N MET A 130 16.87 1.22 2.44
CA MET A 130 15.51 0.70 2.32
C MET A 130 14.73 1.39 1.19
N PHE A 131 14.91 2.70 1.02
CA PHE A 131 14.32 3.44 -0.09
C PHE A 131 14.87 2.95 -1.44
N ALA A 132 16.18 2.69 -1.55
CA ALA A 132 16.77 2.13 -2.76
C ALA A 132 16.20 0.74 -3.09
N VAL A 133 16.01 -0.12 -2.08
CA VAL A 133 15.36 -1.44 -2.25
C VAL A 133 13.92 -1.28 -2.72
N LEU A 134 13.15 -0.34 -2.16
CA LEU A 134 11.79 -0.04 -2.62
C LEU A 134 11.77 0.44 -4.07
N CYS A 135 12.66 1.37 -4.46
CA CYS A 135 12.77 1.83 -5.84
C CYS A 135 13.11 0.69 -6.81
N LEU A 136 14.05 -0.19 -6.43
CA LEU A 136 14.41 -1.35 -7.23
C LEU A 136 13.22 -2.30 -7.40
N LYS A 137 12.46 -2.54 -6.33
CA LYS A 137 11.21 -3.32 -6.38
C LYS A 137 10.21 -2.70 -7.35
N ILE A 138 9.96 -1.39 -7.27
CA ILE A 138 9.02 -0.69 -8.16
C ILE A 138 9.42 -0.87 -9.62
N VAL A 139 10.70 -0.66 -9.96
CA VAL A 139 11.20 -0.84 -11.33
C VAL A 139 11.00 -2.29 -11.81
N ALA A 140 11.32 -3.27 -10.96
CA ALA A 140 11.14 -4.68 -11.28
C ALA A 140 9.67 -5.05 -11.51
N ILE A 141 8.76 -4.60 -10.66
CA ILE A 141 7.32 -4.85 -10.83
C ILE A 141 6.78 -4.18 -12.09
N VAL A 142 7.09 -2.90 -12.34
CA VAL A 142 6.62 -2.20 -13.55
C VAL A 142 7.10 -2.92 -14.82
N ALA A 143 8.34 -3.42 -14.84
CA ALA A 143 8.86 -4.21 -15.95
C ALA A 143 8.11 -5.55 -16.12
N LEU A 144 7.89 -6.28 -15.02
CA LEU A 144 7.16 -7.55 -15.02
C LEU A 144 5.71 -7.38 -15.44
N ASP A 145 5.03 -6.35 -14.97
CA ASP A 145 3.63 -6.06 -15.30
C ASP A 145 3.47 -5.63 -16.75
N THR A 146 4.37 -4.78 -17.25
CA THR A 146 4.38 -4.38 -18.67
C THR A 146 4.57 -5.60 -19.58
N PHE A 147 5.51 -6.49 -19.24
CA PHE A 147 5.72 -7.74 -19.97
C PHE A 147 4.48 -8.66 -19.89
N THR A 148 3.89 -8.76 -18.70
CA THR A 148 2.68 -9.55 -18.44
C THR A 148 1.50 -9.06 -19.29
N ILE A 149 1.24 -7.75 -19.32
CA ILE A 149 0.10 -7.15 -20.02
C ILE A 149 0.26 -7.31 -21.54
N ARG A 150 1.47 -7.13 -22.06
CA ARG A 150 1.75 -7.25 -23.51
C ARG A 150 1.59 -8.67 -24.04
N ASN A 151 1.95 -9.68 -23.25
CA ASN A 151 1.93 -11.08 -23.66
C ASN A 151 0.62 -11.82 -23.32
N LYS A 152 -0.34 -11.16 -22.67
CA LYS A 152 -1.65 -11.73 -22.38
C LYS A 152 -2.56 -11.70 -23.61
N SER A 153 -3.23 -12.82 -23.86
CA SER A 153 -4.39 -12.90 -24.75
C SER A 153 -5.69 -12.72 -23.97
N TYR A 154 -6.58 -11.88 -24.49
CA TYR A 154 -7.88 -11.57 -23.91
C TYR A 154 -8.97 -12.21 -24.77
N GLY A 155 -9.97 -12.81 -24.11
CA GLY A 155 -11.20 -13.26 -24.78
C GLY A 155 -12.26 -12.15 -24.86
N ASP A 156 -13.43 -12.48 -25.40
CA ASP A 156 -14.51 -11.53 -25.73
C ASP A 156 -15.02 -10.70 -24.53
N ALA A 157 -14.91 -11.23 -23.31
CA ALA A 157 -15.30 -10.56 -22.07
C ALA A 157 -14.12 -9.96 -21.28
N CYS A 158 -13.01 -9.63 -21.96
CA CYS A 158 -11.75 -9.20 -21.34
C CYS A 158 -11.16 -10.20 -20.32
N LEU A 159 -11.59 -11.46 -20.37
CA LEU A 159 -11.08 -12.53 -19.51
C LEU A 159 -9.74 -13.02 -20.08
N ALA A 160 -8.69 -12.97 -19.26
CA ALA A 160 -7.38 -13.49 -19.66
C ALA A 160 -7.44 -15.02 -19.84
N HIS A 161 -7.10 -15.50 -21.05
CA HIS A 161 -7.20 -16.92 -21.39
C HIS A 161 -6.10 -17.76 -20.73
N SER A 162 -4.90 -17.19 -20.60
CA SER A 162 -3.78 -17.80 -19.91
C SER A 162 -3.05 -16.78 -19.04
N SER A 163 -2.68 -17.21 -17.84
CA SER A 163 -1.85 -16.42 -16.93
C SER A 163 -0.39 -16.68 -17.26
N PRO A 164 0.38 -15.66 -17.69
CA PRO A 164 1.82 -15.85 -17.83
C PRO A 164 2.46 -16.08 -16.45
N LYS A 165 3.51 -16.90 -16.41
CA LYS A 165 4.28 -17.19 -15.19
C LYS A 165 4.87 -15.94 -14.53
N THR A 166 4.92 -14.82 -15.25
CA THR A 166 5.42 -13.54 -14.74
C THR A 166 4.62 -12.96 -13.59
N ILE A 167 3.33 -13.29 -13.47
CA ILE A 167 2.49 -12.91 -12.31
C ILE A 167 3.01 -13.53 -11.01
N ILE A 168 3.58 -14.75 -11.09
CA ILE A 168 4.17 -15.40 -9.92
C ILE A 168 5.38 -14.61 -9.42
N TYR A 169 6.23 -14.12 -10.34
CA TYR A 169 7.40 -13.34 -9.96
C TYR A 169 7.03 -12.01 -9.29
N SER A 170 6.01 -11.29 -9.78
CA SER A 170 5.55 -10.05 -9.15
C SER A 170 4.93 -10.30 -7.77
N ALA A 171 4.11 -11.35 -7.63
CA ALA A 171 3.53 -11.74 -6.35
C ALA A 171 4.60 -12.13 -5.31
N VAL A 172 5.58 -12.95 -5.71
CA VAL A 172 6.70 -13.35 -4.84
C VAL A 172 7.52 -12.13 -4.41
N LEU A 173 7.81 -11.21 -5.35
CA LEU A 173 8.56 -9.99 -5.03
C LEU A 173 7.81 -9.09 -4.04
N GLY A 174 6.48 -8.97 -4.19
CA GLY A 174 5.63 -8.26 -3.25
C GLY A 174 5.64 -8.88 -1.85
N ILE A 175 5.47 -10.20 -1.74
CA ILE A 175 5.55 -10.94 -0.47
C ILE A 175 6.91 -10.79 0.18
N LEU A 176 8.00 -10.85 -0.60
CA LEU A 176 9.36 -10.71 -0.11
C LEU A 176 9.58 -9.32 0.52
N MET A 177 9.16 -8.24 -0.16
CA MET A 177 9.28 -6.89 0.38
C MET A 177 8.46 -6.71 1.66
N GLN A 178 7.22 -7.19 1.66
CA GLN A 178 6.33 -7.11 2.80
C GLN A 178 6.90 -7.89 4.01
N THR A 179 7.47 -9.07 3.76
CA THR A 179 8.15 -9.90 4.77
C THR A 179 9.41 -9.23 5.29
N LEU A 180 10.21 -8.60 4.42
CA LEU A 180 11.41 -7.86 4.81
C LEU A 180 11.08 -6.71 5.76
N ILE A 181 10.10 -5.86 5.41
CA ILE A 181 9.68 -4.72 6.23
C ILE A 181 9.17 -5.21 7.59
N TRP A 182 8.31 -6.24 7.61
CA TRP A 182 7.76 -6.79 8.84
C TRP A 182 8.85 -7.43 9.72
N SER A 183 9.76 -8.20 9.13
CA SER A 183 10.86 -8.85 9.86
C SER A 183 11.79 -7.83 10.50
N LEU A 184 12.13 -6.74 9.80
CA LEU A 184 12.95 -5.66 10.36
C LEU A 184 12.22 -4.92 11.49
N THR A 185 10.92 -4.71 11.35
CA THR A 185 10.07 -4.09 12.38
C THR A 185 10.05 -4.96 13.64
N LEU A 186 9.84 -6.27 13.48
CA LEU A 186 9.82 -7.22 14.57
C LEU A 186 11.20 -7.38 15.22
N TYR A 187 12.26 -7.47 14.42
CA TYR A 187 13.63 -7.55 14.91
C TYR A 187 13.98 -6.36 15.81
N LYS A 188 13.71 -5.13 15.35
CA LYS A 188 13.99 -3.93 16.14
C LYS A 188 13.10 -3.86 17.38
N HIS A 189 11.85 -4.29 17.29
CA HIS A 189 10.95 -4.39 18.44
C HIS A 189 11.51 -5.31 19.53
N ILE A 190 11.90 -6.54 19.15
CA ILE A 190 12.46 -7.53 20.07
C ILE A 190 13.76 -7.00 20.68
N ARG A 191 14.64 -6.41 19.87
CA ARG A 191 15.90 -5.84 20.36
C ARG A 191 15.68 -4.72 21.39
N MET A 192 14.77 -3.78 21.10
CA MET A 192 14.44 -2.72 22.07
C MET A 192 13.86 -3.28 23.37
N TYR A 193 13.05 -4.34 23.28
CA TYR A 193 12.50 -5.04 24.45
C TYR A 193 13.58 -5.72 25.29
N LEU A 194 14.61 -6.31 24.65
CA LEU A 194 15.75 -6.92 25.34
C LEU A 194 16.66 -5.88 26.00
N ASP A 195 16.96 -4.77 25.30
CA ASP A 195 17.95 -3.78 25.77
C ASP A 195 17.42 -2.91 26.93
N HIS A 196 16.13 -2.55 26.94
CA HIS A 196 15.57 -1.60 27.93
C HIS A 196 14.82 -2.27 29.10
N GLY A 197 14.79 -3.62 29.12
CA GLY A 197 13.97 -4.39 30.04
C GLY A 197 12.47 -4.18 29.83
N ARG A 198 11.65 -4.84 30.65
CA ARG A 198 10.16 -4.84 30.59
C ARG A 198 9.50 -3.50 30.96
N LYS A 199 10.15 -2.36 30.67
CA LYS A 199 9.51 -1.06 30.74
C LYS A 199 8.64 -0.95 29.50
N ASP A 200 7.34 -1.19 29.67
CA ASP A 200 6.36 -1.10 28.60
C ASP A 200 6.45 0.28 27.93
N ILE A 201 6.95 0.32 26.69
CA ILE A 201 6.85 1.47 25.81
C ILE A 201 5.51 1.29 25.06
N PRO A 202 4.39 1.87 25.54
CA PRO A 202 3.05 1.59 25.00
C PRO A 202 2.94 1.94 23.51
N LEU A 203 3.73 2.91 23.03
CA LEU A 203 3.80 3.28 21.62
C LEU A 203 4.28 2.11 20.74
N LEU A 204 5.29 1.38 21.20
CA LEU A 204 5.93 0.35 20.39
C LEU A 204 5.03 -0.90 20.25
N SER A 205 4.31 -1.24 21.32
CA SER A 205 3.30 -2.32 21.29
C SER A 205 2.13 -2.00 20.35
N LEU A 206 1.65 -0.75 20.35
CA LEU A 206 0.58 -0.32 19.45
C LEU A 206 1.02 -0.42 17.98
N VAL A 207 2.21 0.12 17.65
CA VAL A 207 2.75 0.13 16.28
C VAL A 207 2.97 -1.29 15.75
N THR A 208 3.51 -2.18 16.58
CA THR A 208 3.78 -3.58 16.16
C THR A 208 2.52 -4.40 16.02
N ARG A 209 1.54 -4.21 16.91
CA ARG A 209 0.24 -4.87 16.79
C ARG A 209 -0.48 -4.45 15.51
N ASP A 210 -0.58 -3.15 15.26
CA ASP A 210 -1.28 -2.62 14.09
C ASP A 210 -0.53 -2.96 12.79
N GLY A 211 0.80 -2.89 12.81
CA GLY A 211 1.65 -3.32 11.69
C GLY A 211 1.58 -4.82 11.42
N SER A 212 1.34 -5.65 12.44
CA SER A 212 1.17 -7.09 12.28
C SER A 212 -0.18 -7.45 11.66
N TRP A 213 -1.26 -6.74 12.03
CA TRP A 213 -2.55 -6.88 11.34
C TRP A 213 -2.46 -6.48 9.87
N ALA A 214 -1.78 -5.36 9.58
CA ALA A 214 -1.50 -4.92 8.22
C ALA A 214 -0.78 -6.02 7.41
N PHE A 215 0.31 -6.55 7.97
CA PHE A 215 1.09 -7.62 7.36
C PHE A 215 0.25 -8.89 7.14
N ALA A 216 -0.46 -9.35 8.16
CA ALA A 216 -1.26 -10.58 8.08
C ALA A 216 -2.34 -10.47 7.00
N LEU A 217 -3.08 -9.36 6.94
CA LEU A 217 -4.14 -9.17 5.95
C LEU A 217 -3.58 -9.11 4.52
N VAL A 218 -2.51 -8.35 4.29
CA VAL A 218 -1.87 -8.25 2.97
C VAL A 218 -1.28 -9.61 2.55
N THR A 219 -0.60 -10.31 3.46
CA THR A 219 -0.02 -11.63 3.18
C THR A 219 -1.11 -12.65 2.83
N VAL A 220 -2.25 -12.67 3.53
CA VAL A 220 -3.36 -13.57 3.18
C VAL A 220 -3.87 -13.32 1.77
N VAL A 221 -4.03 -12.04 1.38
CA VAL A 221 -4.43 -11.70 0.01
C VAL A 221 -3.37 -12.13 -0.99
N CYS A 222 -2.09 -11.78 -0.77
CA CYS A 222 -1.01 -12.12 -1.69
C CYS A 222 -0.80 -13.63 -1.84
N VAL A 223 -0.92 -14.41 -0.76
CA VAL A 223 -0.85 -15.87 -0.80
C VAL A 223 -2.05 -16.44 -1.55
N GLY A 224 -3.25 -15.88 -1.35
CA GLY A 224 -4.43 -16.24 -2.14
C GLY A 224 -4.22 -16.00 -3.63
N SER A 225 -3.67 -14.84 -4.00
CA SER A 225 -3.32 -14.51 -5.39
C SER A 225 -2.29 -15.46 -5.97
N LEU A 226 -1.28 -15.83 -5.17
CA LEU A 226 -0.23 -16.74 -5.60
C LEU A 226 -0.77 -18.16 -5.78
N ALA A 227 -1.61 -18.63 -4.85
CA ALA A 227 -2.26 -19.93 -4.94
C ALA A 227 -3.16 -20.01 -6.19
N ASP A 228 -3.95 -18.97 -6.46
CA ASP A 228 -4.76 -18.86 -7.68
C ASP A 228 -3.88 -18.90 -8.95
N ALA A 229 -2.79 -18.14 -8.96
CA ALA A 229 -1.85 -18.14 -10.08
C ALA A 229 -1.21 -19.51 -10.33
N ILE A 230 -0.87 -20.27 -9.28
CA ILE A 230 -0.28 -21.60 -9.40
C ILE A 230 -1.30 -22.63 -9.88
N ILE A 231 -2.49 -22.66 -9.26
CA ILE A 231 -3.56 -23.61 -9.62
C ILE A 231 -4.04 -23.34 -11.05
N GLY A 232 -4.17 -22.07 -11.43
CA GLY A 232 -4.60 -21.65 -12.76
C GLY A 232 -3.65 -22.02 -13.90
N ILE A 233 -2.39 -22.39 -13.62
CA ILE A 233 -1.46 -22.89 -14.64
C ILE A 233 -1.79 -24.33 -15.05
N GLY A 234 -2.38 -25.12 -14.15
CA GLY A 234 -2.64 -26.55 -14.38
C GLY A 234 -4.01 -26.89 -14.97
N HIS A 235 -5.02 -26.03 -14.77
CA HIS A 235 -6.39 -26.30 -15.19
C HIS A 235 -6.88 -25.24 -16.19
N THR A 236 -7.07 -25.64 -17.44
CA THR A 236 -7.54 -24.78 -18.54
C THR A 236 -9.03 -24.46 -18.51
N THR A 237 -9.79 -24.98 -17.54
CA THR A 237 -11.25 -24.92 -17.54
C THR A 237 -11.82 -24.59 -16.15
N SER A 238 -12.67 -23.55 -16.11
CA SER A 238 -13.61 -23.14 -15.02
C SER A 238 -13.19 -22.14 -13.91
N ASN A 239 -11.96 -22.09 -13.37
CA ASN A 239 -11.68 -21.17 -12.23
C ASN A 239 -11.27 -19.72 -12.61
N ARG A 240 -12.13 -19.00 -13.35
CA ARG A 240 -11.90 -17.61 -13.81
C ARG A 240 -12.22 -16.44 -12.84
N PRO A 241 -13.05 -16.55 -11.77
CA PRO A 241 -13.48 -15.38 -10.98
C PRO A 241 -12.43 -14.74 -10.08
N VAL A 242 -11.44 -15.52 -9.65
CA VAL A 242 -10.68 -15.23 -8.41
C VAL A 242 -9.78 -14.01 -8.57
N ARG A 243 -9.27 -13.76 -9.78
CA ARG A 243 -8.35 -12.67 -10.05
C ARG A 243 -8.96 -11.27 -9.90
N ASP A 244 -10.18 -11.06 -10.36
CA ASP A 244 -10.86 -9.75 -10.23
C ASP A 244 -11.28 -9.50 -8.78
N LEU A 245 -11.57 -10.58 -8.04
CA LEU A 245 -11.81 -10.53 -6.60
C LEU A 245 -10.55 -10.12 -5.84
N VAL A 246 -9.39 -10.69 -6.18
CA VAL A 246 -8.10 -10.37 -5.57
C VAL A 246 -7.79 -8.87 -5.68
N TYR A 247 -7.94 -8.28 -6.87
CA TYR A 247 -7.71 -6.84 -7.06
C TYR A 247 -8.59 -6.00 -6.12
N THR A 248 -9.89 -6.30 -6.13
CA THR A 248 -10.91 -5.61 -5.34
C THR A 248 -10.63 -5.70 -3.84
N LEU A 249 -10.31 -6.90 -3.36
CA LEU A 249 -9.98 -7.16 -1.96
C LEU A 249 -8.68 -6.47 -1.56
N ASN A 250 -7.65 -6.51 -2.42
CA ASN A 250 -6.36 -5.90 -2.14
C ASN A 250 -6.48 -4.38 -1.94
N ILE A 251 -7.14 -3.68 -2.87
CA ILE A 251 -7.37 -2.23 -2.73
C ILE A 251 -8.15 -1.90 -1.46
N THR A 252 -9.20 -2.67 -1.17
CA THR A 252 -10.04 -2.46 0.01
C THR A 252 -9.25 -2.62 1.31
N ILE A 253 -8.49 -3.71 1.42
CA ILE A 253 -7.67 -4.01 2.59
C ILE A 253 -6.57 -2.98 2.77
N ILE A 254 -5.83 -2.62 1.70
CA ILE A 254 -4.77 -1.62 1.79
C ILE A 254 -5.34 -0.26 2.20
N SER A 255 -6.48 0.15 1.67
CA SER A 255 -7.13 1.41 2.03
C SER A 255 -7.55 1.44 3.51
N PHE A 256 -8.21 0.36 3.96
CA PHE A 256 -8.63 0.19 5.35
C PHE A 256 -7.44 0.21 6.31
N VAL A 257 -6.43 -0.62 6.03
CA VAL A 257 -5.22 -0.74 6.85
C VAL A 257 -4.48 0.58 6.90
N SER A 258 -4.22 1.22 5.75
CA SER A 258 -3.49 2.49 5.70
C SER A 258 -4.17 3.59 6.51
N SER A 259 -5.51 3.68 6.41
CA SER A 259 -6.31 4.63 7.18
C SER A 259 -6.17 4.40 8.68
N ARG A 260 -6.43 3.17 9.15
CA ARG A 260 -6.33 2.81 10.57
C ARG A 260 -4.93 3.00 11.13
N LEU A 261 -3.94 2.61 10.35
CA LEU A 261 -2.53 2.73 10.69
C LEU A 261 -2.20 4.20 10.99
N ILE A 262 -2.59 5.15 10.13
CA ILE A 262 -2.36 6.59 10.34
C ILE A 262 -3.17 7.15 11.52
N LEU A 263 -4.47 6.80 11.61
CA LEU A 263 -5.35 7.32 12.66
C LEU A 263 -4.86 6.93 14.07
N ASN A 264 -4.43 5.68 14.26
CA ASN A 264 -3.96 5.19 15.56
C ASN A 264 -2.69 5.93 16.03
N VAL A 265 -1.82 6.35 15.10
CA VAL A 265 -0.65 7.17 15.44
C VAL A 265 -1.06 8.58 15.86
N GLN A 266 -2.01 9.19 15.16
CA GLN A 266 -2.52 10.52 15.51
C GLN A 266 -3.23 10.52 16.86
N GLU A 267 -4.01 9.48 17.16
CA GLU A 267 -4.68 9.32 18.45
C GLU A 267 -3.66 9.18 19.59
N PHE A 268 -2.62 8.38 19.39
CA PHE A 268 -1.56 8.23 20.39
C PHE A 268 -0.84 9.56 20.66
N GLN A 269 -0.54 10.34 19.62
CA GLN A 269 0.06 11.67 19.75
C GLN A 269 -0.87 12.62 20.53
N ALA A 270 -2.16 12.61 20.23
CA ALA A 270 -3.14 13.45 20.94
C ALA A 270 -3.25 13.09 22.43
N ARG A 271 -3.32 11.79 22.77
CA ARG A 271 -3.38 11.33 24.17
C ARG A 271 -2.10 11.67 24.94
N SER A 272 -0.94 11.55 24.29
CA SER A 272 0.35 11.89 24.91
C SER A 272 0.46 13.37 25.28
N LEU A 273 -0.13 14.26 24.46
CA LEU A 273 -0.19 15.70 24.75
C LEU A 273 -1.09 16.01 25.96
N HIS A 274 -2.22 15.33 26.10
CA HIS A 274 -3.15 15.53 27.23
C HIS A 274 -2.58 15.10 28.57
N LEU A 275 -1.75 14.06 28.60
CA LEU A 275 -1.16 13.53 29.84
C LEU A 275 -0.04 14.41 30.42
N GLY A 276 0.23 15.58 29.84
CA GLY A 276 1.22 16.53 30.38
C GLY A 276 2.64 15.95 30.45
N ARG A 277 2.91 14.81 29.80
CA ARG A 277 4.28 14.31 29.69
C ARG A 277 5.06 15.38 28.92
N PRO A 278 6.14 15.94 29.50
CA PRO A 278 6.98 16.88 28.78
C PRO A 278 7.36 16.22 27.46
N ARG A 279 7.35 17.00 26.38
CA ARG A 279 7.80 16.59 25.06
C ARG A 279 9.24 16.08 25.18
N GLN A 280 9.45 14.82 25.54
CA GLN A 280 10.64 14.12 25.11
C GLN A 280 10.54 14.16 23.59
N CYS A 281 11.44 14.92 22.97
CA CYS A 281 11.56 15.17 21.54
C CYS A 281 11.31 13.90 20.71
N VAL A 282 10.04 13.56 20.48
CA VAL A 282 9.60 13.22 19.15
C VAL A 282 9.56 14.56 18.46
N ASP A 283 10.75 15.07 18.10
CA ASP A 283 10.82 16.14 17.13
C ASP A 283 9.91 15.68 16.00
N THR A 284 8.92 16.50 15.72
CA THR A 284 8.01 16.32 14.61
C THR A 284 8.80 15.79 13.43
N ILE A 285 8.20 14.90 12.65
CA ILE A 285 8.65 14.59 11.29
C ILE A 285 8.49 15.89 10.46
N GLN A 286 9.26 16.92 10.80
CA GLN A 286 9.63 17.99 9.89
C GLN A 286 10.74 17.36 9.09
N ILE A 287 10.35 16.79 7.95
CA ILE A 287 11.24 16.79 6.80
C ILE A 287 11.49 18.28 6.56
N ASP A 288 12.59 18.80 7.07
CA ASP A 288 13.03 20.16 6.77
C ASP A 288 13.44 20.20 5.28
N THR A 289 12.43 20.29 4.41
CA THR A 289 12.59 20.60 2.99
C THR A 289 13.06 22.04 2.75
N ASN A 290 13.29 22.83 3.82
CA ASN A 290 13.67 24.23 3.71
C ASN A 290 15.15 24.52 3.97
N HIS A 291 16.00 23.51 4.24
CA HIS A 291 17.45 23.71 4.34
C HIS A 291 18.22 23.08 3.17
N ALA A 292 17.95 23.59 1.96
CA ALA A 292 18.85 23.50 0.82
C ALA A 292 19.06 24.87 0.15
N ALA A 293 18.92 25.95 0.91
CA ALA A 293 19.43 27.26 0.54
C ALA A 293 20.83 27.42 1.16
N THR A 294 21.82 27.01 0.38
CA THR A 294 23.20 27.48 0.31
C THR A 294 23.55 28.59 1.33
N THR A 295 24.23 28.23 2.41
CA THR A 295 25.08 29.17 3.13
C THR A 295 26.43 28.52 3.34
N ILE A 296 27.38 29.00 2.54
CA ILE A 296 28.81 28.70 2.62
C ILE A 296 29.30 29.17 3.99
N PRO A 297 29.94 28.33 4.82
CA PRO A 297 30.56 28.80 6.04
C PRO A 297 31.81 29.62 5.67
N LEU A 298 31.72 30.93 5.86
CA LEU A 298 32.88 31.82 5.91
C LEU A 298 33.66 31.47 7.18
N TRP A 299 34.90 30.98 6.98
CA TRP A 299 35.87 30.75 8.03
C TRP A 299 36.20 32.06 8.74
N HIS A 300 35.71 32.22 9.97
CA HIS A 300 36.13 33.31 10.84
C HIS A 300 37.31 32.83 11.71
N HIS A 301 38.47 33.44 11.49
CA HIS A 301 39.69 33.27 12.30
C HIS A 301 39.41 33.61 13.78
N SER A 302 39.61 32.65 14.69
CA SER A 302 39.68 32.91 16.12
C SER A 302 41.13 33.23 16.51
N GLN A 303 41.36 34.42 17.07
CA GLN A 303 42.63 34.83 17.64
C GLN A 303 42.93 34.08 18.95
N ILE A 304 44.20 33.70 19.10
CA ILE A 304 44.81 33.08 20.27
C ILE A 304 45.20 34.19 21.25
N SER A 305 44.65 34.16 22.48
CA SER A 305 45.09 34.98 23.61
C SER A 305 46.01 34.17 24.52
N THR A 306 47.22 34.69 24.76
CA THR A 306 48.22 34.16 25.69
C THR A 306 47.95 34.62 27.12
N PRO A 307 48.18 33.78 28.15
CA PRO A 307 48.11 34.19 29.54
C PRO A 307 49.45 34.77 30.03
N THR A 308 49.36 35.94 30.66
CA THR A 308 50.46 36.61 31.38
C THR A 308 50.58 36.01 32.78
N THR A 309 51.77 35.52 33.12
CA THR A 309 52.17 35.12 34.48
C THR A 309 52.72 36.31 35.26
N THR A 310 52.24 36.47 36.48
CA THR A 310 52.84 37.24 37.59
C THR A 310 53.18 36.29 38.71
#